data_AF-A0A1M4XMD9-F1
#
_entry.id   AF-A0A1M4XMD9-F1
#
_cell.length_a   1.000
_cell.length_b   1.000
_cell.length_c   1.000
_cell.angle_alpha   90.00
_cell.angle_beta   90.00
_cell.angle_gamma   90.00
#
_symmetry.space_group_name_H-M   'P 1'
#
loop_
_entity.id
_entity.type
_entity.pdbx_description
1 polymer ?
#
loop_
_entity_poly.entity_id
_entity_poly.type
_entity_poly.pdbx_seq_one_letter_code
_entity_poly.pdbx_strand_id
1 'polypeptide(L)'
;MKKIFLILVLFTGSLWMAQSIPTEVYDHDNYFIVYPQGWKVTNDSEIVNIFPPSQIGAITISEYHNLNLPKSETKKFILALYKSSDDEKKVTSKSGKKGYTEYFYEYLDEKQNLVWLTKVYQKDKELYLISINCGQKYWNGNSMKLFNEAFDSFKIKK
;
A
#
# COMPACT_ATOMS: atom_id res chain seq x y z
N MET A 1 -43.46 12.96 46.56
CA MET A 1 -42.29 12.79 47.43
C MET A 1 -41.58 11.50 47.06
N LYS A 2 -40.27 11.58 46.75
CA LYS A 2 -39.22 10.54 46.88
C LYS A 2 -39.46 9.21 46.13
N LYS A 3 -38.55 8.56 45.40
CA LYS A 3 -37.10 8.67 45.10
C LYS A 3 -36.87 7.52 44.08
N ILE A 4 -36.24 7.76 42.91
CA ILE A 4 -34.83 7.43 42.59
C ILE A 4 -34.67 6.21 41.67
N PHE A 5 -34.21 6.51 40.45
CA PHE A 5 -33.22 5.82 39.63
C PHE A 5 -33.45 4.35 39.24
N LEU A 6 -34.00 4.14 38.04
CA LEU A 6 -33.59 3.02 37.20
C LEU A 6 -32.30 3.44 36.48
N ILE A 7 -31.17 2.94 36.96
CA ILE A 7 -29.83 3.28 36.48
C ILE A 7 -29.62 2.60 35.11
N LEU A 8 -29.39 3.42 34.08
CA LEU A 8 -28.71 3.03 32.85
C LEU A 8 -27.34 2.42 33.20
N VAL A 9 -27.22 1.10 33.25
CA VAL A 9 -25.92 0.40 33.32
C VAL A 9 -25.81 -0.56 32.14
N LEU A 10 -25.78 -0.04 30.90
CA LEU A 10 -25.47 -0.86 29.71
C LEU A 10 -24.66 -0.12 28.64
N PHE A 11 -23.92 0.94 28.99
CA PHE A 11 -23.06 1.66 28.02
C PHE A 11 -21.60 1.86 28.46
N THR A 12 -21.12 1.11 29.45
CA THR A 12 -19.68 1.10 29.82
C THR A 12 -19.06 -0.23 29.39
N GLY A 13 -19.17 -0.56 28.11
CA GLY A 13 -18.62 -1.78 27.56
C GLY A 13 -18.17 -1.52 26.13
N SER A 14 -16.86 -1.33 25.97
CA SER A 14 -16.11 -1.31 24.71
C SER A 14 -15.86 0.03 24.00
N LEU A 15 -15.30 1.01 24.72
CA LEU A 15 -14.22 1.82 24.12
C LEU A 15 -12.92 1.00 24.17
N TRP A 16 -12.84 -0.05 23.35
CA TRP A 16 -11.54 -0.62 23.02
C TRP A 16 -10.82 0.46 22.22
N MET A 17 -10.01 1.27 22.89
CA MET A 17 -9.10 2.17 22.22
C MET A 17 -8.29 1.34 21.24
N ALA A 18 -8.51 1.55 19.95
CA ALA A 18 -7.57 1.11 18.93
C ALA A 18 -6.25 1.83 19.23
N GLN A 19 -5.34 1.18 19.96
CA GLN A 19 -4.01 1.71 20.17
C GLN A 19 -3.35 1.80 18.80
N SER A 20 -3.18 3.03 18.30
CA SER A 20 -2.43 3.28 17.08
C SER A 20 -1.01 2.77 17.29
N ILE A 21 -0.57 1.85 16.45
CA ILE A 21 0.81 1.39 16.47
C ILE A 21 1.70 2.59 16.12
N PRO A 22 2.78 2.86 16.86
CA PRO A 22 3.72 3.93 16.53
C PRO A 22 4.22 3.78 15.09
N THR A 23 4.42 4.91 14.41
CA THR A 23 4.84 4.94 13.01
C THR A 23 6.11 5.76 12.83
N GLU A 24 6.82 5.45 11.75
CA GLU A 24 7.94 6.21 11.23
C GLU A 24 7.60 6.72 9.82
N VAL A 25 8.38 7.68 9.32
CA VAL A 25 8.19 8.27 8.00
C VAL A 25 9.48 8.10 7.21
N TYR A 26 9.37 7.46 6.04
CA TYR A 26 10.41 7.54 5.03
C TYR A 26 10.10 8.76 4.16
N ASP A 27 10.99 9.75 4.24
CA ASP A 27 10.82 11.04 3.58
C ASP A 27 11.82 11.22 2.45
N HIS A 28 11.35 11.13 1.21
CA HIS A 28 12.15 11.33 -0.01
C HIS A 28 11.85 12.72 -0.60
N ASP A 29 12.68 13.23 -1.51
CA ASP A 29 12.45 14.55 -2.13
C ASP A 29 11.15 14.62 -2.92
N ASN A 30 10.74 13.47 -3.50
CA ASN A 30 9.60 13.37 -4.40
C ASN A 30 8.34 12.78 -3.76
N TYR A 31 8.47 12.04 -2.67
CA TYR A 31 7.36 11.34 -2.02
C TYR A 31 7.65 11.11 -0.54
N PHE A 32 6.64 10.67 0.18
CA PHE A 32 6.83 10.08 1.50
C PHE A 32 5.90 8.89 1.69
N ILE A 33 6.25 8.04 2.64
CA ILE A 33 5.42 6.92 3.09
C ILE A 33 5.58 6.77 4.60
N VAL A 34 4.46 6.50 5.26
CA VAL A 34 4.39 6.21 6.69
C VAL A 34 4.38 4.70 6.87
N TYR A 35 5.16 4.18 7.80
CA TYR A 35 5.24 2.74 8.03
C TYR A 35 5.34 2.42 9.53
N PRO A 36 5.04 1.19 9.98
CA PRO A 36 5.08 0.85 11.40
C PRO A 36 6.49 0.93 11.97
N GLN A 37 6.63 1.48 13.17
CA GLN A 37 7.90 1.56 13.86
C GLN A 37 8.55 0.18 13.98
N GLY A 38 9.87 0.11 13.76
CA GLY A 38 10.64 -1.12 13.83
C GLY A 38 10.66 -1.96 12.54
N TRP A 39 9.95 -1.54 11.49
CA TRP A 39 10.21 -2.06 10.14
C TRP A 39 11.55 -1.51 9.65
N LYS A 40 12.21 -2.31 8.81
CA LYS A 40 13.49 -1.94 8.20
C LYS A 40 13.25 -1.27 6.87
N VAL A 41 14.11 -0.32 6.53
CA VAL A 41 14.15 0.35 5.24
C VAL A 41 15.50 0.10 4.58
N THR A 42 15.51 -0.31 3.31
CA THR A 42 16.70 -0.28 2.46
C THR A 42 16.43 0.60 1.24
N ASN A 43 17.48 1.20 0.69
CA ASN A 43 17.43 1.94 -0.56
C ASN A 43 18.61 1.48 -1.41
N ASP A 44 18.30 0.66 -2.42
CA ASP A 44 19.28 0.04 -3.29
C ASP A 44 19.04 0.54 -4.72
N SER A 45 19.88 1.47 -5.17
CA SER A 45 19.77 2.06 -6.52
C SER A 45 18.39 2.66 -6.81
N GLU A 46 17.88 3.51 -5.90
CA GLU A 46 16.59 4.21 -6.01
C GLU A 46 15.36 3.29 -5.86
N ILE A 47 15.57 2.00 -5.55
CA ILE A 47 14.52 1.08 -5.15
C ILE A 47 14.47 1.02 -3.63
N VAL A 48 13.39 1.53 -3.06
CA VAL A 48 13.18 1.53 -1.61
C VAL A 48 12.37 0.31 -1.20
N ASN A 49 12.87 -0.45 -0.23
CA ASN A 49 12.16 -1.59 0.35
C ASN A 49 11.90 -1.33 1.83
N ILE A 50 10.64 -1.49 2.25
CA ILE A 50 10.20 -1.34 3.64
C ILE A 50 9.56 -2.65 4.08
N PHE A 51 10.11 -3.29 5.12
CA PHE A 51 9.67 -4.64 5.50
C PHE A 51 9.74 -4.89 7.01
N PRO A 52 8.85 -5.73 7.57
CA PRO A 52 8.92 -6.12 8.97
C PRO A 52 10.20 -6.93 9.26
N PRO A 53 10.67 -6.97 10.52
CA PRO A 53 11.83 -7.77 10.90
C PRO A 53 11.73 -9.26 10.53
N SER A 54 10.52 -9.80 10.50
CA SER A 54 10.21 -11.18 10.11
C SER A 54 10.38 -11.48 8.61
N GLN A 55 10.52 -10.44 7.77
CA GLN A 55 10.74 -10.56 6.33
C GLN A 55 9.68 -11.41 5.61
N ILE A 56 8.43 -11.37 6.10
CA ILE A 56 7.28 -12.10 5.52
C ILE A 56 6.75 -11.48 4.22
N GLY A 57 7.23 -10.28 3.89
CA GLY A 57 6.83 -9.46 2.76
C GLY A 57 7.53 -8.11 2.81
N ALA A 58 7.31 -7.28 1.79
CA ALA A 58 7.85 -5.92 1.71
C ALA A 58 6.88 -4.99 0.98
N ILE A 59 7.03 -3.69 1.25
CA ILE A 59 6.59 -2.63 0.36
C ILE A 59 7.81 -2.20 -0.45
N THR A 60 7.70 -2.25 -1.77
CA THR A 60 8.74 -1.79 -2.69
C THR A 60 8.25 -0.54 -3.40
N ILE A 61 9.10 0.48 -3.47
CA ILE A 61 8.85 1.73 -4.19
C ILE A 61 9.95 1.92 -5.22
N SER A 62 9.56 2.21 -6.46
CA SER A 62 10.46 2.60 -7.53
C SER A 62 9.90 3.84 -8.23
N GLU A 63 10.77 4.79 -8.53
CA GLU A 63 10.45 5.96 -9.34
C GLU A 63 11.17 5.88 -10.69
N TYR A 64 10.48 6.32 -11.74
CA TYR A 64 11.01 6.36 -13.09
C TYR A 64 10.77 7.75 -13.66
N HIS A 65 11.86 8.36 -14.14
CA HIS A 65 11.86 9.66 -14.78
C HIS A 65 12.15 9.51 -16.28
N ASN A 66 11.56 10.38 -17.09
CA ASN A 66 11.72 10.35 -18.55
C ASN A 66 11.27 9.04 -19.22
N LEU A 67 10.39 8.27 -18.60
CA LEU A 67 9.86 7.02 -19.13
C LEU A 67 8.88 7.31 -20.29
N ASN A 68 9.20 6.83 -21.49
CA ASN A 68 8.32 6.97 -22.65
C ASN A 68 7.24 5.88 -22.67
N LEU A 69 6.38 5.85 -21.65
CA LEU A 69 5.25 4.92 -21.54
C LEU A 69 3.94 5.68 -21.82
N PRO A 70 3.28 5.43 -22.96
CA PRO A 70 1.97 6.02 -23.21
C PRO A 70 0.96 5.62 -22.13
N LYS A 71 0.13 6.57 -21.69
CA LYS A 71 -0.91 6.34 -20.68
C LYS A 71 -1.87 5.18 -21.04
N SER A 72 -2.10 4.96 -22.33
CA SER A 72 -2.91 3.85 -22.86
C SER A 72 -2.26 2.48 -22.70
N GLU A 73 -0.94 2.42 -22.47
CA GLU A 73 -0.18 1.18 -22.31
C GLU A 73 0.12 0.85 -20.84
N THR A 74 -0.16 1.77 -19.91
CA THR A 74 0.16 1.60 -18.49
C THR A 74 -0.47 0.34 -17.88
N LYS A 75 -1.70 -0.03 -18.28
CA LYS A 75 -2.33 -1.27 -17.80
C LYS A 75 -1.61 -2.52 -18.29
N LYS A 76 -1.24 -2.56 -19.57
CA LYS A 76 -0.44 -3.66 -20.15
C LYS A 76 0.93 -3.77 -19.47
N PHE A 77 1.57 -2.63 -19.24
CA PHE A 77 2.82 -2.57 -18.49
C PHE A 77 2.68 -3.21 -17.10
N ILE A 78 1.64 -2.85 -16.34
CA ILE A 78 1.39 -3.41 -15.00
C ILE A 78 1.20 -4.93 -15.06
N LEU A 79 0.41 -5.44 -16.00
CA LEU A 79 0.21 -6.89 -16.15
C LEU A 79 1.51 -7.63 -16.52
N ALA A 80 2.35 -7.00 -17.35
CA ALA A 80 3.62 -7.57 -17.79
C ALA A 80 4.63 -7.74 -16.65
N LEU A 81 4.60 -6.89 -15.61
CA LEU A 81 5.45 -7.04 -14.42
C LEU A 81 5.29 -8.42 -13.77
N TYR A 82 4.08 -8.97 -13.83
CA TYR A 82 3.70 -10.24 -13.22
C TYR A 82 3.60 -11.40 -14.21
N LYS A 83 3.85 -11.14 -15.51
CA LYS A 83 3.54 -12.07 -16.61
C LYS A 83 2.10 -12.57 -16.54
N SER A 84 1.19 -11.70 -16.11
CA SER A 84 -0.20 -12.05 -15.89
C SER A 84 -0.93 -12.25 -17.22
N SER A 85 -1.76 -13.29 -17.27
CA SER A 85 -2.69 -13.54 -18.39
C SER A 85 -4.04 -12.85 -18.22
N ASP A 86 -4.20 -12.04 -17.17
CA ASP A 86 -5.43 -11.30 -16.91
C ASP A 86 -5.73 -10.27 -18.00
N ASP A 87 -7.02 -9.96 -18.18
CA ASP A 87 -7.49 -8.86 -19.02
C ASP A 87 -7.18 -7.51 -18.37
N GLU A 88 -6.87 -6.48 -19.18
CA GLU A 88 -6.59 -5.11 -18.71
C GLU A 88 -7.70 -4.52 -17.82
N LYS A 89 -8.94 -5.00 -17.93
CA LYS A 89 -10.06 -4.62 -17.04
C LYS A 89 -9.81 -4.95 -15.57
N LYS A 90 -8.94 -5.92 -15.27
CA LYS A 90 -8.49 -6.23 -13.90
C LYS A 90 -7.62 -5.13 -13.31
N VAL A 91 -6.95 -4.34 -14.15
CA VAL A 91 -6.23 -3.15 -13.71
C VAL A 91 -7.23 -1.99 -13.65
N THR A 92 -7.57 -1.59 -12.42
CA THR A 92 -8.44 -0.43 -12.19
C THR A 92 -7.65 0.86 -12.33
N SER A 93 -8.32 1.95 -12.70
CA SER A 93 -7.68 3.26 -12.85
C SER A 93 -8.63 4.37 -12.43
N LYS A 94 -8.10 5.42 -11.79
CA LYS A 94 -8.85 6.61 -11.38
C LYS A 94 -7.99 7.87 -11.53
N SER A 95 -8.62 9.04 -11.58
CA SER A 95 -7.91 10.30 -11.43
C SER A 95 -7.26 10.37 -10.06
N GLY A 96 -5.95 10.55 -10.03
CA GLY A 96 -5.15 10.75 -8.82
C GLY A 96 -4.96 12.23 -8.52
N LYS A 97 -4.21 12.51 -7.46
CA LYS A 97 -3.84 13.88 -7.08
C LYS A 97 -2.74 14.41 -8.02
N LYS A 98 -2.61 15.73 -8.11
CA LYS A 98 -1.50 16.43 -8.81
C LYS A 98 -1.35 16.10 -10.31
N GLY A 99 -2.45 15.67 -10.94
CA GLY A 99 -2.50 15.31 -12.36
C GLY A 99 -2.05 13.88 -12.66
N TYR A 100 -1.68 13.09 -11.64
CA TYR A 100 -1.40 11.67 -11.83
C TYR A 100 -2.68 10.89 -12.12
N THR A 101 -2.55 9.84 -12.93
CA THR A 101 -3.54 8.77 -12.98
C THR A 101 -3.05 7.65 -12.07
N GLU A 102 -3.90 7.21 -11.15
CA GLU A 102 -3.61 6.11 -10.24
C GLU A 102 -4.20 4.82 -10.81
N TYR A 103 -3.37 3.80 -10.96
CA TYR A 103 -3.75 2.46 -11.36
C TYR A 103 -3.57 1.52 -10.19
N PHE A 104 -4.46 0.53 -10.05
CA PHE A 104 -4.36 -0.48 -9.02
C PHE A 104 -4.59 -1.88 -9.61
N TYR A 105 -3.73 -2.81 -9.21
CA TYR A 105 -3.81 -4.22 -9.59
C TYR A 105 -3.45 -5.12 -8.41
N GLU A 106 -4.26 -6.15 -8.21
CA GLU A 106 -4.01 -7.23 -7.27
C GLU A 106 -3.72 -8.50 -8.06
N TYR A 107 -2.65 -9.19 -7.68
CA TYR A 107 -2.20 -10.41 -8.33
C TYR A 107 -1.85 -11.46 -7.28
N LEU A 108 -2.32 -12.69 -7.50
CA LEU A 108 -1.96 -13.85 -6.70
C LEU A 108 -0.97 -14.71 -7.49
N ASP A 109 0.28 -14.78 -7.03
CA ASP A 109 1.27 -15.70 -7.58
C ASP A 109 1.12 -17.07 -6.90
N GLU A 110 0.33 -17.95 -7.51
CA GLU A 110 0.08 -19.31 -7.00
C GLU A 110 1.37 -20.16 -6.96
N LYS A 111 2.33 -19.88 -7.84
CA LYS A 111 3.60 -20.63 -7.91
C LYS A 111 4.48 -20.31 -6.71
N GLN A 112 4.53 -19.05 -6.30
CA GLN A 112 5.32 -18.59 -5.15
C GLN A 112 4.52 -18.47 -3.85
N ASN A 113 3.19 -18.65 -3.90
CA ASN A 113 2.26 -18.38 -2.80
C ASN A 113 2.41 -16.95 -2.27
N LEU A 114 2.44 -15.97 -3.17
CA LEU A 114 2.57 -14.54 -2.84
C LEU A 114 1.33 -13.77 -3.25
N VAL A 115 0.90 -12.85 -2.38
CA VAL A 115 -0.05 -11.80 -2.71
C VAL A 115 0.72 -10.56 -3.12
N TRP A 116 0.35 -9.99 -4.26
CA TRP A 116 0.88 -8.75 -4.79
C TRP A 116 -0.22 -7.70 -4.87
N LEU A 117 0.00 -6.55 -4.25
CA LEU A 117 -0.81 -5.35 -4.47
C LEU A 117 0.06 -4.30 -5.13
N THR A 118 -0.41 -3.68 -6.21
CA THR A 118 0.38 -2.69 -6.97
C THR A 118 -0.41 -1.42 -7.17
N LYS A 119 0.21 -0.28 -6.85
CA LYS A 119 -0.24 1.04 -7.27
C LYS A 119 0.78 1.63 -8.22
N VAL A 120 0.31 2.14 -9.35
CA VAL A 120 1.13 2.93 -10.26
C VAL A 120 0.52 4.32 -10.39
N TYR A 121 1.35 5.33 -10.18
CA TYR A 121 1.00 6.73 -10.42
C TYR A 121 1.73 7.19 -11.67
N GLN A 122 1.00 7.47 -12.74
CA GLN A 122 1.58 7.93 -14.01
C GLN A 122 1.13 9.35 -14.34
N LYS A 123 2.09 10.18 -14.75
CA LYS A 123 1.87 11.54 -15.27
C LYS A 123 2.96 11.84 -16.29
N ASP A 124 2.58 12.08 -17.54
CA ASP A 124 3.53 12.34 -18.62
C ASP A 124 4.65 11.28 -18.69
N LYS A 125 5.91 11.66 -18.46
CA LYS A 125 7.06 10.74 -18.44
C LYS A 125 7.50 10.32 -17.05
N GLU A 126 6.69 10.63 -16.04
CA GLU A 126 6.93 10.34 -14.64
C GLU A 126 6.06 9.16 -14.20
N LEU A 127 6.68 8.19 -13.52
CA LEU A 127 5.98 7.02 -12.99
C LEU A 127 6.50 6.64 -11.60
N TYR A 128 5.59 6.50 -10.65
CA TYR A 128 5.87 5.86 -9.36
C TYR A 128 5.19 4.49 -9.34
N LEU A 129 5.94 3.45 -9.01
CA LEU A 129 5.46 2.10 -8.82
C LEU A 129 5.64 1.74 -7.35
N ILE A 130 4.54 1.42 -6.68
CA ILE A 130 4.54 0.96 -5.30
C ILE A 130 3.89 -0.41 -5.31
N SER A 131 4.54 -1.40 -4.71
CA SER A 131 3.96 -2.73 -4.55
C SER A 131 4.09 -3.22 -3.12
N ILE A 132 3.15 -4.07 -2.72
CA ILE A 132 3.33 -5.02 -1.62
C ILE A 132 3.60 -6.37 -2.26
N ASN A 133 4.55 -7.12 -1.71
CA ASN A 133 4.59 -8.57 -1.84
C ASN A 133 4.52 -9.20 -0.46
N CYS A 134 3.67 -10.20 -0.25
CA CYS A 134 3.58 -10.89 1.03
C CYS A 134 3.26 -12.36 0.82
N GLY A 135 3.88 -13.23 1.62
CA GLY A 135 3.50 -14.64 1.68
C GLY A 135 2.02 -14.78 2.00
N GLN A 136 1.27 -15.54 1.20
CA GLN A 136 -0.18 -15.68 1.32
C GLN A 136 -0.61 -16.17 2.70
N LYS A 137 0.15 -17.09 3.32
CA LYS A 137 -0.09 -17.56 4.70
C LYS A 137 -0.01 -16.46 5.76
N TYR A 138 0.68 -15.35 5.48
CA TYR A 138 0.81 -14.21 6.37
C TYR A 138 -0.09 -13.04 5.97
N TRP A 139 -0.77 -13.12 4.82
CA TRP A 139 -1.69 -12.10 4.32
C TRP A 139 -3.06 -12.20 5.00
N ASN A 140 -3.09 -11.97 6.31
CA ASN A 140 -4.31 -11.96 7.12
C ASN A 140 -4.14 -11.09 8.37
N GLY A 141 -5.26 -10.82 9.04
CA GLY A 141 -5.30 -10.17 10.35
C GLY A 141 -4.48 -8.88 10.41
N ASN A 142 -3.64 -8.77 11.45
CA ASN A 142 -2.85 -7.56 11.68
C ASN A 142 -1.76 -7.33 10.63
N SER A 143 -1.13 -8.38 10.10
CA SER A 143 -0.10 -8.24 9.07
C SER A 143 -0.66 -7.58 7.81
N MET A 144 -1.79 -8.10 7.30
CA MET A 144 -2.49 -7.51 6.15
C MET A 144 -2.88 -6.05 6.41
N LYS A 145 -3.43 -5.77 7.60
CA LYS A 145 -3.79 -4.41 8.00
C LYS A 145 -2.58 -3.46 7.95
N LEU A 146 -1.47 -3.84 8.57
CA LEU A 146 -0.27 -3.01 8.64
C LEU A 146 0.35 -2.73 7.26
N PHE A 147 0.42 -3.75 6.40
CA PHE A 147 0.89 -3.56 5.02
C PHE A 147 -0.03 -2.60 4.26
N ASN A 148 -1.35 -2.78 4.34
CA ASN A 148 -2.30 -1.90 3.65
C ASN A 148 -2.24 -0.46 4.18
N GLU A 149 -2.19 -0.25 5.50
CA GLU A 149 -2.08 1.09 6.10
C GLU A 149 -0.81 1.81 5.64
N ALA A 150 0.33 1.11 5.62
CA ALA A 150 1.57 1.68 5.13
C ALA A 150 1.52 1.96 3.63
N PHE A 151 1.04 1.02 2.83
CA PHE A 151 0.90 1.14 1.38
C PHE A 151 -0.07 2.26 0.95
N ASP A 152 -1.16 2.47 1.70
CA ASP A 152 -2.12 3.54 1.46
C ASP A 152 -1.62 4.91 1.91
N SER A 153 -0.61 4.96 2.78
CA SER A 153 -0.04 6.21 3.26
C SER A 153 0.88 6.90 2.25
N PHE A 154 1.32 6.19 1.20
CA PHE A 154 2.22 6.72 0.17
C PHE A 154 1.63 7.98 -0.48
N LYS A 155 2.43 9.05 -0.52
CA LYS A 155 2.02 10.33 -1.11
C LYS A 155 3.18 10.98 -1.87
N ILE A 156 2.91 11.35 -3.12
CA ILE A 156 3.81 12.16 -3.94
C ILE A 156 3.78 13.60 -3.44
N LYS A 157 4.96 14.22 -3.25
CA LYS A 157 5.16 15.59 -2.76
C LYS A 157 5.01 16.65 -3.85
N LYS A 158 5.35 16.36 -5.10
CA LYS A 158 5.27 17.32 -6.22
C LYS A 158 4.26 16.89 -7.28
#